data_AF-A9NN55-F1
#
_entry.id   AF-A9NN55-F1
#
_cell.length_a   1.000
_cell.length_b   1.000
_cell.length_c   1.000
_cell.angle_alpha   90.00
_cell.angle_beta   90.00
_cell.angle_gamma   90.00
#
_symmetry.space_group_name_H-M   'P 1'
#
loop_
_entity.id
_entity.type
_entity.pdbx_description
1 polymer ?
#
loop_
_entity_poly.entity_id
_entity_poly.type
_entity_poly.pdbx_seq_one_letter_code
_entity_poly.pdbx_strand_id
1 'polypeptide(L)'
;MRNLYVEAVQPVDLNKNTSWFQYPGVWTIYIFILFFSWLVVLSLLGCTAGTAWTIVHLAHFAVTYHFFHWKKGTPFSEDQGMYNKLTWWEQMDNGKQLTRNRKFLTVVPVVLYLIASHTTDYRNPWLF
;
A
#
# COMPACT_ATOMS: atom_id res chain seq x y z
N MET A 1 -2.28 12.91 -46.96
CA MET A 1 -1.32 11.92 -46.42
C MET A 1 -2.08 11.06 -45.42
N ARG A 2 -2.13 9.74 -45.60
CA ARG A 2 -2.78 8.83 -44.63
C ARG A 2 -1.81 8.64 -43.45
N ASN A 3 -2.35 8.70 -42.24
CA ASN A 3 -1.61 8.41 -41.02
C ASN A 3 -1.12 6.96 -41.05
N LEU A 4 0.21 6.77 -41.19
CA LEU A 4 0.89 5.47 -41.27
C LEU A 4 1.29 4.93 -39.88
N TYR A 5 0.76 5.49 -38.79
CA TYR A 5 1.08 5.02 -37.45
C TYR A 5 0.31 3.71 -37.20
N VAL A 6 1.05 2.62 -36.99
CA VAL A 6 0.50 1.38 -36.45
C VAL A 6 0.27 1.61 -34.97
N GLU A 7 -0.97 1.44 -34.51
CA GLU A 7 -1.28 1.45 -33.09
C GLU A 7 -0.64 0.22 -32.45
N ALA A 8 0.41 0.44 -31.65
CA ALA A 8 1.07 -0.65 -30.95
C ALA A 8 0.13 -1.19 -29.87
N VAL A 9 -0.29 -2.45 -30.03
CA VAL A 9 -1.07 -3.16 -28.99
C VAL A 9 -0.23 -3.22 -27.73
N GLN A 10 -0.79 -2.74 -26.61
CA GLN A 10 -0.11 -2.82 -25.33
C GLN A 10 0.14 -4.30 -24.99
N PRO A 11 1.35 -4.67 -24.54
CA PRO A 11 1.61 -6.03 -24.10
C PRO A 11 0.68 -6.37 -22.93
N VAL A 12 0.27 -7.64 -22.85
CA VAL A 12 -0.55 -8.15 -21.75
C VAL A 12 0.18 -7.86 -20.43
N ASP A 13 -0.54 -7.30 -19.44
CA ASP A 13 0.03 -7.10 -18.11
C ASP A 13 0.24 -8.46 -17.43
N LEU A 14 1.50 -8.88 -17.35
CA LEU A 14 1.91 -10.14 -16.73
C LEU A 14 2.12 -10.00 -15.21
N ASN A 15 1.98 -8.79 -14.66
CA ASN A 15 2.24 -8.52 -13.25
C ASN A 15 1.09 -9.00 -12.35
N LYS A 16 1.03 -10.30 -12.08
CA LYS A 16 0.09 -10.87 -11.10
C LYS A 16 0.37 -10.44 -9.66
N ASN A 17 1.57 -9.96 -9.37
CA ASN A 17 2.03 -9.63 -8.02
C ASN A 17 1.36 -8.37 -7.43
N THR A 18 1.06 -7.38 -8.28
CA THR A 18 0.39 -6.14 -7.84
C THR A 18 -0.89 -5.82 -8.58
N SER A 19 -1.27 -6.58 -9.62
CA SER A 19 -2.50 -6.33 -10.39
C SER A 19 -3.78 -6.48 -9.58
N TRP A 20 -3.75 -7.22 -8.46
CA TRP A 20 -4.90 -7.32 -7.57
C TRP A 20 -5.36 -5.96 -7.01
N PHE A 21 -4.51 -4.93 -6.99
CA PHE A 21 -4.90 -3.56 -6.66
C PHE A 21 -5.89 -2.92 -7.65
N GLN A 22 -6.06 -3.50 -8.83
CA GLN A 22 -7.06 -3.05 -9.81
C GLN A 22 -8.47 -3.59 -9.51
N TYR A 23 -8.61 -4.58 -8.63
CA TYR A 23 -9.91 -5.17 -8.36
C TYR A 23 -10.83 -4.21 -7.60
N PRO A 24 -12.13 -4.20 -7.96
CA PRO A 24 -13.10 -3.37 -7.25
C PRO A 24 -13.18 -3.79 -5.78
N GLY A 25 -13.22 -2.80 -4.87
CA GLY A 25 -13.39 -3.03 -3.44
C GLY A 25 -12.09 -3.25 -2.65
N VAL A 26 -10.92 -3.34 -3.29
CA VAL A 26 -9.64 -3.51 -2.59
C VAL A 26 -9.38 -2.42 -1.57
N TRP A 27 -9.71 -1.16 -1.90
CA TRP A 27 -9.53 -0.04 -0.98
C TRP A 27 -10.45 -0.14 0.24
N THR A 28 -11.68 -0.60 0.03
CA THR A 28 -12.64 -0.83 1.12
C THR A 28 -12.14 -1.92 2.05
N ILE A 29 -11.67 -3.04 1.50
CA ILE A 29 -11.07 -4.13 2.28
C ILE A 29 -9.84 -3.63 3.04
N TYR A 30 -8.99 -2.82 2.40
CA TYR A 30 -7.83 -2.21 3.04
C TYR A 30 -8.20 -1.37 4.27
N ILE A 31 -9.21 -0.50 4.12
CA ILE A 31 -9.73 0.32 5.22
C ILE A 31 -10.30 -0.56 6.34
N PHE A 32 -11.03 -1.63 6.00
CA PHE A 32 -11.53 -2.57 6.99
C PHE A 32 -10.41 -3.31 7.73
N ILE A 33 -9.34 -3.73 7.04
CA ILE A 33 -8.18 -4.34 7.69
C ILE A 33 -7.60 -3.38 8.74
N LEU A 34 -7.39 -2.10 8.40
CA LEU A 34 -6.92 -1.11 9.36
C LEU A 34 -7.85 -0.95 10.57
N PHE A 35 -9.15 -0.83 10.32
CA PHE A 35 -10.15 -0.67 11.37
C PHE A 35 -10.23 -1.89 12.30
N PHE A 36 -10.26 -3.11 11.76
CA PHE A 36 -10.30 -4.32 12.56
C PHE A 36 -8.97 -4.58 13.27
N SER A 37 -7.82 -4.26 12.66
CA SER A 37 -6.53 -4.28 13.37
C SER A 37 -6.54 -3.36 14.58
N TRP A 38 -7.11 -2.16 14.46
CA TRP A 38 -7.28 -1.25 15.58
C TRP A 38 -8.19 -1.82 16.67
N LEU A 39 -9.34 -2.41 16.31
CA LEU A 39 -10.22 -3.09 17.27
C LEU A 39 -9.53 -4.24 18.00
N VAL A 40 -8.73 -5.04 17.29
CA VAL A 40 -7.96 -6.15 17.88
C VAL A 40 -6.92 -5.63 18.86
N VAL A 41 -6.13 -4.63 18.49
CA VAL A 41 -5.14 -4.02 19.37
C VAL A 41 -5.79 -3.41 20.61
N LEU A 42 -6.88 -2.67 20.42
CA LEU A 42 -7.65 -2.06 21.51
C LEU A 42 -8.19 -3.12 22.48
N SER A 43 -8.78 -4.19 21.95
CA SER A 43 -9.44 -5.23 22.75
C SER A 43 -8.44 -6.14 23.47
N LEU A 44 -7.34 -6.51 22.82
CA LEU A 44 -6.36 -7.45 23.38
C LEU A 44 -5.37 -6.80 24.35
N LEU A 45 -4.98 -5.54 24.10
CA LEU A 45 -3.98 -4.86 24.92
C LEU A 45 -4.58 -3.99 26.02
N GLY A 46 -5.90 -3.72 25.99
CA GLY A 46 -6.57 -2.88 26.98
C GLY A 46 -6.01 -1.45 27.07
N CYS A 47 -5.36 -0.99 26.00
CA CYS A 47 -4.74 0.33 25.94
C CYS A 47 -5.76 1.42 25.56
N THR A 48 -5.33 2.69 25.60
CA THR A 48 -6.19 3.78 25.13
C THR A 48 -6.37 3.73 23.61
N ALA A 49 -7.48 4.30 23.11
CA ALA A 49 -7.75 4.39 21.68
C ALA A 49 -6.59 5.02 20.87
N GLY A 50 -5.94 6.05 21.43
CA GLY A 50 -4.80 6.70 20.79
C GLY A 50 -3.57 5.80 20.72
N THR A 51 -3.23 5.10 21.80
CA THR A 51 -2.14 4.11 21.80
C THR A 51 -2.40 2.99 20.80
N ALA A 52 -3.65 2.52 20.67
CA ALA A 52 -4.01 1.53 19.67
C ALA A 52 -3.77 2.04 18.23
N TRP A 53 -4.13 3.30 17.93
CA TRP A 53 -3.85 3.91 16.62
C TRP A 53 -2.34 4.04 16.34
N THR A 54 -1.56 4.43 17.35
CA THR A 54 -0.09 4.45 17.26
C THR A 54 0.48 3.08 16.88
N ILE A 55 0.06 2.01 17.57
CA ILE A 55 0.53 0.65 17.29
C ILE A 55 0.17 0.23 15.87
N VAL A 56 -1.08 0.50 15.44
CA VAL A 56 -1.52 0.20 14.07
C VAL A 56 -0.72 0.99 13.04
N HIS A 57 -0.44 2.28 13.29
CA HIS A 57 0.38 3.11 12.41
C HIS A 57 1.81 2.55 12.25
N LEU A 58 2.47 2.21 13.36
CA LEU A 58 3.84 1.67 13.32
C LEU A 58 3.89 0.29 12.65
N ALA A 59 2.92 -0.59 12.95
CA ALA A 59 2.81 -1.90 12.30
C ALA A 59 2.52 -1.76 10.80
N HIS A 60 1.63 -0.86 10.43
CA HIS A 60 1.32 -0.54 9.04
C HIS A 60 2.56 -0.04 8.30
N PHE A 61 3.32 0.90 8.88
CA PHE A 61 4.59 1.36 8.33
C PHE A 61 5.57 0.19 8.09
N ALA A 62 5.82 -0.63 9.11
CA ALA A 62 6.76 -1.75 8.99
C ALA A 62 6.35 -2.74 7.88
N VAL A 63 5.08 -3.12 7.82
CA VAL A 63 4.55 -4.06 6.82
C VAL A 63 4.60 -3.44 5.43
N THR A 64 4.05 -2.24 5.26
CA THR A 64 3.96 -1.60 3.95
C THR A 64 5.34 -1.21 3.41
N TYR A 65 6.26 -0.75 4.25
CA TYR A 65 7.63 -0.48 3.84
C TYR A 65 8.33 -1.76 3.38
N HIS A 66 8.21 -2.85 4.14
CA HIS A 66 8.80 -4.13 3.76
C HIS A 66 8.28 -4.61 2.39
N PHE A 67 6.95 -4.65 2.20
CA PHE A 67 6.39 -5.17 0.96
C PHE A 67 6.53 -4.21 -0.22
N PHE A 68 6.19 -2.94 -0.07
CA PHE A 68 6.18 -2.00 -1.19
C PHE A 68 7.55 -1.47 -1.55
N HIS A 69 8.42 -1.22 -0.58
CA HIS A 69 9.66 -0.48 -0.80
C HIS A 69 10.92 -1.33 -0.66
N TRP A 70 10.86 -2.48 0.03
CA TRP A 70 12.02 -3.36 0.19
C TRP A 70 11.96 -4.61 -0.69
N LYS A 71 10.82 -5.31 -0.72
CA LYS A 71 10.67 -6.58 -1.45
C LYS A 71 10.68 -6.33 -2.94
N LYS A 72 11.55 -7.07 -3.64
CA LYS A 72 11.72 -7.06 -5.10
C LYS A 72 11.31 -8.38 -5.73
N GLY A 73 11.01 -8.32 -7.02
CA GLY A 73 10.63 -9.49 -7.81
C GLY A 73 9.20 -9.96 -7.56
N THR A 74 8.90 -11.12 -8.11
CA THR A 74 7.60 -11.78 -8.03
C THR A 74 7.80 -13.30 -7.88
N PRO A 75 6.88 -14.02 -7.22
CA PRO A 75 6.90 -15.48 -7.21
C PRO A 75 6.36 -16.13 -8.50
N PHE A 76 5.90 -15.34 -9.48
CA PHE A 76 5.25 -15.83 -10.70
C PHE A 76 6.28 -15.98 -11.84
N SER A 77 6.43 -17.18 -12.40
CA SER A 77 7.39 -17.46 -13.46
C SER A 77 6.93 -16.99 -14.84
N GLU A 78 5.64 -16.66 -14.99
CA GLU A 78 5.05 -16.18 -16.24
C GLU A 78 5.59 -14.80 -16.67
N ASP A 79 6.19 -14.05 -15.74
CA ASP A 79 6.80 -12.76 -16.03
C ASP A 79 8.19 -12.85 -16.67
N GLN A 80 8.76 -14.06 -16.79
CA GLN A 80 10.12 -14.31 -17.31
C GLN A 80 11.22 -13.48 -16.63
N GLY A 81 11.04 -13.14 -15.36
CA GLY A 81 11.98 -12.34 -14.57
C GLY A 81 11.95 -10.84 -14.85
N MET A 82 10.98 -10.35 -15.63
CA MET A 82 10.82 -8.93 -15.96
C MET A 82 10.77 -8.04 -14.71
N TYR A 83 10.22 -8.52 -13.60
CA TYR A 83 10.06 -7.72 -12.38
C TYR A 83 11.14 -7.95 -11.32
N ASN A 84 12.14 -8.82 -11.57
CA ASN A 84 13.15 -9.24 -10.57
C ASN A 84 13.92 -8.10 -9.88
N LYS A 85 14.14 -6.99 -10.59
CA LYS A 85 14.88 -5.83 -10.06
C LYS A 85 13.99 -4.75 -9.45
N LEU A 86 12.68 -4.86 -9.63
CA LEU A 86 11.69 -3.87 -9.23
C LEU A 86 11.05 -4.24 -7.91
N THR A 87 10.89 -3.24 -7.05
CA THR A 87 10.07 -3.32 -5.84
C THR A 87 8.59 -3.44 -6.19
N TRP A 88 7.75 -3.89 -5.25
CA TRP A 88 6.31 -3.95 -5.51
C TRP A 88 5.71 -2.56 -5.79
N TRP A 89 6.26 -1.51 -5.17
CA TRP A 89 5.88 -0.14 -5.50
C TRP A 89 6.22 0.22 -6.95
N GLU A 90 7.39 -0.15 -7.46
CA GLU A 90 7.78 0.13 -8.84
C GLU A 90 6.97 -0.70 -9.85
N GLN A 91 6.63 -1.94 -9.48
CA GLN A 91 5.80 -2.85 -10.27
C GLN A 91 4.37 -2.34 -10.45
N MET A 92 3.79 -1.71 -9.42
CA MET A 92 2.39 -1.29 -9.41
C MET A 92 2.05 -0.32 -10.54
N ASP A 93 0.86 -0.50 -11.14
CA ASP A 93 0.34 0.34 -12.23
C ASP A 93 1.34 0.54 -13.39
N ASN A 94 2.15 -0.48 -13.69
CA ASN A 94 3.20 -0.43 -14.70
C ASN A 94 4.19 0.73 -14.50
N GLY A 95 4.51 1.05 -13.25
CA GLY A 95 5.44 2.14 -12.91
C GLY A 95 4.87 3.55 -13.09
N LYS A 96 3.61 3.70 -13.54
CA LYS A 96 2.99 5.02 -13.75
C LYS A 96 2.83 5.74 -12.41
N GLN A 97 3.35 6.96 -12.34
CA GLN A 97 3.27 7.79 -11.13
C GLN A 97 1.90 8.44 -10.98
N LEU A 98 1.56 8.84 -9.75
CA LEU A 98 0.34 9.60 -9.42
C LEU A 98 -0.98 8.96 -9.88
N THR A 99 -0.96 7.65 -10.09
CA THR A 99 -2.16 6.86 -10.33
C THR A 99 -3.06 6.88 -9.10
N ARG A 100 -4.31 6.49 -9.31
CA ARG A 100 -5.31 6.46 -8.25
C ARG A 100 -4.86 5.56 -7.08
N ASN A 101 -4.31 4.37 -7.35
CA ASN A 101 -3.81 3.45 -6.32
C ASN A 101 -2.59 3.98 -5.58
N ARG A 102 -1.61 4.55 -6.29
CA ARG A 102 -0.44 5.15 -5.64
C ARG A 102 -0.83 6.31 -4.74
N LYS A 103 -1.73 7.20 -5.20
CA LYS A 103 -2.26 8.29 -4.37
C LYS A 103 -2.92 7.77 -3.11
N PHE A 104 -3.77 6.74 -3.23
CA PHE A 104 -4.39 6.12 -2.07
C PHE A 104 -3.35 5.59 -1.08
N LEU A 105 -2.40 4.77 -1.54
CA LEU A 105 -1.36 4.18 -0.70
C LEU A 105 -0.38 5.21 -0.11
N THR A 106 -0.21 6.37 -0.74
CA THR A 106 0.55 7.50 -0.18
C THR A 106 -0.25 8.28 0.87
N VAL A 107 -1.56 8.45 0.69
CA VAL A 107 -2.41 9.22 1.61
C VAL A 107 -2.69 8.46 2.90
N VAL A 108 -2.89 7.14 2.84
CA VAL A 108 -3.16 6.30 4.01
C VAL A 108 -2.17 6.50 5.17
N PRO A 109 -0.84 6.36 5.00
CA PRO A 109 0.10 6.53 6.09
C PRO A 109 0.07 7.96 6.67
N VAL A 110 -0.18 8.98 5.84
CA VAL A 110 -0.35 10.37 6.32
C VAL A 110 -1.58 10.49 7.23
N VAL A 111 -2.71 9.91 6.83
CA VAL A 111 -3.93 9.92 7.65
C VAL A 111 -3.74 9.15 8.95
N LEU A 112 -3.10 7.97 8.90
CA LEU A 112 -2.79 7.18 10.10
C LEU A 112 -1.90 7.95 11.07
N TYR A 113 -0.85 8.61 10.57
CA TYR A 113 0.02 9.47 11.37
C TYR A 113 -0.77 10.60 12.05
N LEU A 114 -1.64 11.29 11.31
CA LEU A 114 -2.47 12.37 11.85
C LEU A 114 -3.43 11.88 12.95
N ILE A 115 -4.08 10.72 12.74
CA ILE A 115 -4.95 10.12 13.75
C ILE A 115 -4.14 9.73 14.99
N ALA A 116 -3.03 9.03 14.83
CA ALA A 116 -2.19 8.57 15.95
C ALA A 116 -1.63 9.75 16.77
N SER A 117 -1.10 10.77 16.10
CA SER A 117 -0.53 11.96 16.78
C SER A 117 -1.60 12.80 17.49
N HIS A 118 -2.76 13.01 16.86
CA HIS A 118 -3.82 13.80 17.45
C HIS A 118 -4.51 13.10 18.62
N THR A 119 -4.79 11.79 18.50
CA THR A 119 -5.47 11.01 19.55
C THR A 119 -4.62 10.70 20.77
N THR A 120 -3.32 10.99 20.72
CA THR A 120 -2.38 10.88 21.86
C THR A 120 -1.99 12.24 22.44
N ASP A 121 -2.71 13.31 22.07
CA ASP A 121 -2.46 14.70 22.48
C ASP A 121 -1.00 15.16 22.27
N TYR A 122 -0.28 14.57 21.31
CA TYR A 122 1.16 14.81 21.10
C TYR A 122 2.05 14.57 22.33
N ARG A 123 1.55 13.89 23.37
CA ARG A 123 2.25 13.77 24.66
C ARG A 123 3.45 12.85 24.63
N ASN A 124 3.53 11.96 23.64
CA ASN A 124 4.63 11.00 23.48
C ASN A 124 5.32 11.17 22.11
N PRO A 125 6.15 12.23 21.94
CA PRO A 125 6.75 12.56 20.64
C PRO A 125 7.64 11.45 20.05
N TRP A 126 8.06 10.48 20.84
CA TRP A 126 8.84 9.32 20.39
C TRP A 126 8.01 8.23 19.69
N LEU A 127 6.68 8.31 19.74
CA LEU A 127 5.77 7.28 19.25
C LEU A 127 5.18 7.60 17.86
N PHE A 128 5.58 8.70 17.21
CA PHE A 128 5.02 9.16 15.93
C PHE A 128 6.11 9.49 14.92
#